data_AF-A0A8H4SFZ8-F1
#
_entry.id   AF-A0A8H4SFZ8-F1
#
_cell.length_a   1.000
_cell.length_b   1.000
_cell.length_c   1.000
_cell.angle_alpha   90.00
_cell.angle_beta   90.00
_cell.angle_gamma   90.00
#
_symmetry.space_group_name_H-M   'P 1'
#
loop_
_entity.id
_entity.type
_entity.pdbx_description
1 polymer ?
#
loop_
_entity_poly.entity_id
_entity_poly.type
_entity_poly.pdbx_seq_one_letter_code
_entity_poly.pdbx_strand_id
1 'polypeptide(L)'
;MLLPRRPVIFLGVCFFLVLLLTARSLSRPWRDVPQVIGLGDLVSSSSNTTGTGAWNTTRAHTNHLYAPPPDFIPGTPKPPGYKYTKVMVVTRTKEEDTNWIAEELPDWDHAIYVADDPTAPLHPPKNKGHEVMIYLTYIVDHYDQLPDVAVFMHSHQFAWHNDNLFAGDAAQLLRRLNLNRVIREGYMNTRCGFGPGCPAWMHPGALEEDESKQEEIMLARAWGELFPDQEIPSVLAQPCCAQFALSRDRIRSIPRARFVFYRDWLLSTDLSDYITGRIWEYLWQFIFTGESVLCVDESLCLCDGYGFCFGGSEEWNNYQEAETKKNEIQRELDNWMWLSDMGFDPPLETDGVPEPEDPEGEKGNALVSQLQEKQQEIVDTLLAAIERGKNPQYRAQEAGRPWKEGDGF
;
A
#
# COMPACT_ATOMS: atom_id res chain seq x y z
N MET A 1 57.80 -42.38 -20.75
CA MET A 1 56.58 -42.72 -21.52
C MET A 1 55.67 -41.49 -21.52
N LEU A 2 55.60 -40.78 -22.65
CA LEU A 2 54.74 -39.62 -22.81
C LEU A 2 53.34 -40.12 -23.17
N LEU A 3 52.38 -39.99 -22.24
CA LEU A 3 50.96 -40.20 -22.55
C LEU A 3 50.59 -39.29 -23.73
N PRO A 4 49.99 -39.80 -24.81
CA PRO A 4 49.65 -38.95 -25.95
C PRO A 4 48.67 -37.89 -25.46
N ARG A 5 48.87 -36.62 -25.84
CA ARG A 5 48.02 -35.47 -25.44
C ARG A 5 46.64 -35.47 -26.11
N ARG A 6 46.44 -36.30 -27.14
CA ARG A 6 45.23 -36.34 -27.97
C ARG A 6 43.98 -36.98 -27.33
N PRO A 7 44.04 -38.09 -26.58
CA PRO A 7 42.87 -38.67 -25.92
C PRO A 7 42.39 -37.85 -24.72
N VAL A 8 43.27 -37.07 -24.06
CA VAL A 8 42.88 -36.21 -22.92
C VAL A 8 42.00 -35.05 -23.39
N ILE A 9 42.33 -34.44 -24.53
CA ILE A 9 41.51 -33.38 -25.15
C ILE A 9 40.17 -33.95 -25.61
N PHE A 10 40.17 -35.15 -26.19
CA PHE A 10 38.94 -35.80 -26.65
C PHE A 10 38.01 -36.14 -25.48
N LEU A 11 38.55 -36.66 -24.38
CA LEU A 11 37.80 -36.93 -23.15
C LEU A 11 37.24 -35.64 -22.52
N GLY A 12 38.02 -34.56 -22.53
CA GLY A 12 37.56 -33.24 -22.05
C GLY A 12 36.40 -32.67 -22.87
N VAL A 13 36.47 -32.77 -24.20
CA VAL A 13 35.40 -32.31 -25.10
C VAL A 13 34.15 -33.18 -24.95
N CYS A 14 34.29 -34.50 -24.86
CA CYS A 14 33.18 -35.40 -24.60
C CYS A 14 32.50 -35.10 -23.25
N PHE A 15 33.28 -34.87 -22.20
CA PHE A 15 32.74 -34.52 -20.88
C PHE A 15 32.00 -33.17 -20.91
N PHE A 16 32.53 -32.17 -21.60
CA PHE A 16 31.88 -30.87 -21.76
C PHE A 16 30.57 -30.96 -22.57
N LEU A 17 30.53 -31.78 -23.62
CA LEU A 17 29.31 -32.04 -24.39
C LEU A 17 28.26 -32.79 -23.57
N VAL A 18 28.66 -33.77 -22.76
CA VAL A 18 27.75 -34.47 -21.85
C VAL A 18 27.21 -33.51 -20.77
N LEU A 19 28.04 -32.63 -20.22
CA LEU A 19 27.62 -31.58 -19.30
C LEU A 19 26.62 -30.60 -19.95
N LEU A 20 26.88 -30.16 -21.18
CA LEU A 20 25.95 -29.29 -21.91
C LEU A 20 24.63 -29.98 -22.23
N LEU A 21 24.66 -31.27 -22.60
CA LEU A 21 23.46 -32.03 -22.91
C LEU A 21 22.65 -32.37 -21.65
N THR A 22 23.31 -32.67 -20.54
CA THR A 22 22.65 -32.89 -19.24
C THR A 22 22.11 -31.58 -18.65
N ALA A 23 22.85 -30.47 -18.74
CA ALA A 23 22.35 -29.16 -18.38
C ALA A 23 21.14 -28.77 -19.23
N ARG A 24 21.16 -29.04 -20.54
CA ARG A 24 20.00 -28.85 -21.43
C ARG A 24 18.84 -29.80 -21.14
N SER A 25 19.08 -31.05 -20.74
CA SER A 25 17.97 -31.97 -20.41
C SER A 25 17.37 -31.68 -19.04
N LEU A 26 18.17 -31.23 -18.07
CA LEU A 26 17.73 -30.84 -16.72
C LEU A 26 17.07 -29.45 -16.69
N SER A 27 17.31 -28.60 -17.70
CA SER A 27 16.60 -27.32 -17.90
C SER A 27 15.35 -27.42 -18.76
N ARG A 28 15.01 -28.61 -19.28
CA ARG A 28 13.76 -28.86 -20.01
C ARG A 28 12.46 -28.99 -19.18
N PRO A 29 12.41 -29.17 -17.84
CA PRO A 29 11.12 -29.36 -17.17
C PRO A 29 10.23 -28.11 -17.08
N TRP A 30 10.69 -26.92 -17.49
CA TRP A 30 9.97 -25.66 -17.24
C TRP A 30 9.58 -24.89 -18.50
N ARG A 31 9.61 -25.53 -19.68
CA ARG A 31 9.10 -24.93 -20.93
C ARG A 31 7.81 -25.54 -21.46
N ASP A 32 7.41 -26.70 -20.96
CA ASP A 32 6.16 -27.37 -21.33
C ASP A 32 5.24 -27.50 -20.10
N VAL A 33 5.01 -26.39 -19.39
CA VAL A 33 3.84 -26.30 -18.51
C VAL A 33 2.65 -26.05 -19.44
N PRO A 34 1.61 -26.92 -19.44
CA PRO A 34 0.42 -26.66 -20.23
C PRO A 34 -0.21 -25.34 -19.77
N GLN A 35 -0.26 -24.34 -20.65
CA GLN A 35 -1.04 -23.12 -20.43
C GLN A 35 -2.54 -23.41 -20.59
N VAL A 36 -3.11 -24.20 -19.69
CA VAL A 36 -4.57 -24.25 -19.47
C VAL A 36 -4.80 -24.71 -18.03
N ILE A 37 -4.81 -23.80 -17.05
CA ILE A 37 -5.61 -24.01 -15.85
C ILE A 37 -7.02 -23.59 -16.24
N GLY A 38 -7.74 -24.51 -16.86
CA GLY A 38 -9.18 -24.39 -16.99
C GLY A 38 -9.76 -24.51 -15.59
N LEU A 39 -10.55 -23.50 -15.18
CA LEU A 39 -11.44 -23.60 -14.03
C LEU A 39 -12.27 -24.90 -14.18
N GLY A 40 -11.95 -25.90 -13.38
CA GLY A 40 -12.80 -27.06 -13.20
C GLY A 40 -13.81 -26.73 -12.12
N ASP A 41 -15.05 -26.48 -12.52
CA ASP A 41 -16.20 -26.46 -11.60
C ASP A 41 -16.16 -27.72 -10.73
N LEU A 42 -16.23 -27.52 -9.40
CA LEU A 42 -16.55 -28.58 -8.46
C LEU A 42 -18.00 -29.00 -8.69
N VAL A 43 -18.21 -29.91 -9.65
CA VAL A 43 -19.48 -30.61 -9.80
C VAL A 43 -19.70 -31.43 -8.54
N SER A 44 -20.63 -30.97 -7.70
CA SER A 44 -21.20 -31.77 -6.62
C SER A 44 -21.94 -32.94 -7.25
N SER A 45 -21.27 -34.09 -7.36
CA SER A 45 -21.87 -35.32 -7.86
C SER A 45 -22.80 -35.88 -6.79
N SER A 46 -24.10 -35.67 -6.99
CA SER A 46 -25.15 -36.39 -6.31
C SER A 46 -25.08 -37.87 -6.69
N SER A 47 -25.10 -38.70 -5.65
CA SER A 47 -24.99 -40.15 -5.69
C SER A 47 -25.98 -40.83 -6.64
N ASN A 48 -25.47 -41.72 -7.49
CA ASN A 48 -25.98 -43.09 -7.61
C ASN A 48 -25.17 -43.89 -8.64
N THR A 49 -24.32 -44.80 -8.19
CA THR A 49 -24.10 -46.07 -8.92
C THR A 49 -23.38 -47.10 -8.03
N THR A 50 -24.02 -48.24 -7.91
CA THR A 50 -23.52 -49.50 -7.32
C THR A 50 -22.36 -50.06 -8.14
N GLY A 51 -21.22 -50.32 -7.50
CA GLY A 51 -20.08 -50.99 -8.11
C GLY A 51 -19.10 -51.52 -7.07
N THR A 52 -19.01 -52.84 -6.99
CA THR A 52 -18.21 -53.61 -6.04
C THR A 52 -16.71 -53.57 -6.33
N GLY A 53 -15.91 -53.34 -5.29
CA GLY A 53 -14.57 -53.92 -5.14
C GLY A 53 -13.40 -53.20 -5.82
N ALA A 54 -12.79 -52.23 -5.13
CA ALA A 54 -11.36 -51.97 -5.20
C ALA A 54 -10.92 -51.15 -3.97
N TRP A 55 -9.92 -51.67 -3.26
CA TRP A 55 -9.11 -51.07 -2.20
C TRP A 55 -9.33 -49.58 -1.92
N ASN A 56 -10.08 -49.31 -0.84
CA ASN A 56 -10.33 -47.97 -0.34
C ASN A 56 -9.14 -47.52 0.52
N THR A 57 -8.05 -47.10 -0.13
CA THR A 57 -7.00 -46.27 0.48
C THR A 57 -7.11 -44.84 -0.04
N THR A 58 -8.30 -44.26 -0.02
CA THR A 58 -8.41 -42.82 0.18
C THR A 58 -8.13 -42.57 1.65
N ARG A 59 -6.84 -42.40 1.98
CA ARG A 59 -6.47 -41.61 3.14
C ARG A 59 -7.21 -40.29 2.93
N ALA A 60 -8.25 -40.05 3.71
CA ALA A 60 -8.92 -38.76 3.71
C ALA A 60 -7.79 -37.73 3.82
N HIS A 61 -7.56 -36.96 2.75
CA HIS A 61 -6.71 -35.80 2.83
C HIS A 61 -7.43 -34.90 3.82
N THR A 62 -7.02 -34.99 5.07
CA THR A 62 -7.30 -33.94 6.04
C THR A 62 -6.74 -32.68 5.39
N ASN A 63 -7.62 -31.75 5.03
CA ASN A 63 -7.31 -30.40 4.54
C ASN A 63 -6.58 -29.62 5.64
N HIS A 64 -5.39 -30.07 6.03
CA HIS A 64 -4.51 -29.35 6.93
C HIS A 64 -3.63 -28.48 6.03
N LEU A 65 -3.97 -27.19 5.96
CA LEU A 65 -3.12 -26.18 5.34
C LEU A 65 -1.72 -26.27 5.97
N TYR A 66 -0.67 -26.19 5.16
CA TYR A 66 0.71 -26.18 5.64
C TYR A 66 0.96 -24.97 6.54
N ALA A 67 0.32 -23.85 6.22
CA ALA A 67 0.32 -22.64 7.03
C ALA A 67 -1.12 -22.12 7.23
N PRO A 68 -1.79 -22.43 8.35
CA PRO A 68 -3.14 -21.91 8.57
C PRO A 68 -3.13 -20.37 8.60
N PRO A 69 -4.17 -19.72 8.07
CA PRO A 69 -4.30 -18.27 8.16
C PRO A 69 -4.40 -17.86 9.64
N PRO A 70 -3.84 -16.70 10.01
CA PRO A 70 -4.03 -16.15 11.36
C PRO A 70 -5.51 -15.88 11.61
N ASP A 71 -5.93 -15.97 12.87
CA ASP A 71 -7.24 -15.47 13.27
C ASP A 71 -7.14 -13.95 13.47
N PHE A 72 -7.77 -13.20 12.57
CA PHE A 72 -7.68 -11.76 12.46
C PHE A 72 -8.69 -11.04 13.37
N ILE A 73 -8.65 -11.38 14.66
CA ILE A 73 -9.59 -10.87 15.66
C ILE A 73 -9.39 -9.36 15.86
N PRO A 74 -10.48 -8.56 15.92
CA PRO A 74 -10.41 -7.16 16.29
C PRO A 74 -9.79 -6.96 17.68
N GLY A 75 -8.90 -5.97 17.81
CA GLY A 75 -8.31 -5.62 19.11
C GLY A 75 -9.29 -4.84 19.98
N THR A 76 -8.98 -4.75 21.28
CA THR A 76 -9.76 -3.97 22.24
C THR A 76 -8.97 -2.73 22.68
N PRO A 77 -9.45 -1.52 22.33
CA PRO A 77 -8.88 -0.27 22.82
C PRO A 77 -8.80 -0.23 24.34
N LYS A 78 -7.75 0.43 24.83
CA LYS A 78 -7.62 0.78 26.23
C LYS A 78 -8.57 1.93 26.59
N PRO A 79 -8.92 2.08 27.88
CA PRO A 79 -9.78 3.16 28.33
C PRO A 79 -9.25 4.56 27.98
N PRO A 80 -10.14 5.57 27.89
CA PRO A 80 -9.73 6.95 27.68
C PRO A 80 -8.63 7.41 28.65
N GLY A 81 -7.62 8.10 28.12
CA GLY A 81 -6.47 8.59 28.89
C GLY A 81 -5.28 7.63 28.97
N TYR A 82 -5.42 6.38 28.51
CA TYR A 82 -4.27 5.49 28.33
C TYR A 82 -3.33 6.04 27.24
N LYS A 83 -2.03 6.06 27.53
CA LYS A 83 -0.99 6.49 26.59
C LYS A 83 -0.35 5.28 25.94
N TYR A 84 -0.71 5.02 24.68
CA TYR A 84 -0.09 3.97 23.88
C TYR A 84 1.38 4.26 23.60
N THR A 85 2.22 3.23 23.65
CA THR A 85 3.56 3.31 23.08
C THR A 85 3.48 3.25 21.56
N LYS A 86 4.23 4.12 20.87
CA LYS A 86 4.13 4.26 19.42
C LYS A 86 5.50 4.55 18.81
N VAL A 87 5.79 3.87 17.70
CA VAL A 87 7.01 4.09 16.94
C VAL A 87 6.69 4.39 15.48
N MET A 88 7.48 5.26 14.87
CA MET A 88 7.54 5.44 13.43
C MET A 88 8.75 4.68 12.86
N VAL A 89 8.49 3.71 11.99
CA VAL A 89 9.52 2.95 11.26
C VAL A 89 9.70 3.60 9.91
N VAL A 90 10.88 4.16 9.68
CA VAL A 90 11.14 5.00 8.50
C VAL A 90 12.23 4.38 7.65
N THR A 91 11.95 4.32 6.36
CA THR A 91 12.93 3.91 5.35
C THR A 91 13.50 5.15 4.70
N ARG A 92 14.83 5.27 4.66
CA ARG A 92 15.48 6.35 3.93
C ARG A 92 16.74 5.91 3.19
N THR A 93 17.18 6.72 2.25
CA THR A 93 18.56 6.70 1.74
C THR A 93 19.46 7.66 2.52
N LYS A 94 20.77 7.62 2.29
CA LYS A 94 21.74 8.55 2.89
C LYS A 94 21.41 10.02 2.62
N GLU A 95 20.92 10.31 1.42
CA GLU A 95 20.68 11.66 0.92
C GLU A 95 19.35 12.26 1.39
N GLU A 96 18.42 11.40 1.81
CA GLU A 96 17.11 11.84 2.30
C GLU A 96 17.18 12.38 3.74
N ASP A 97 16.52 13.52 3.93
CA ASP A 97 16.41 14.18 5.22
C ASP A 97 15.20 13.67 6.02
N THR A 98 15.45 13.39 7.30
CA THR A 98 14.45 12.89 8.26
C THR A 98 14.49 13.67 9.58
N ASN A 99 15.20 14.80 9.63
CA ASN A 99 15.32 15.62 10.84
C ASN A 99 13.96 16.16 11.32
N TRP A 100 13.04 16.40 10.39
CA TRP A 100 11.68 16.84 10.66
C TRP A 100 10.93 15.92 11.63
N ILE A 101 11.24 14.62 11.68
CA ILE A 101 10.53 13.66 12.54
C ILE A 101 10.70 14.04 14.02
N ALA A 102 11.94 14.34 14.44
CA ALA A 102 12.20 14.70 15.84
C ALA A 102 11.63 16.08 16.19
N GLU A 103 11.57 16.99 15.23
CA GLU A 103 11.04 18.34 15.40
C GLU A 103 9.51 18.36 15.47
N GLU A 104 8.85 17.64 14.57
CA GLU A 104 7.40 17.64 14.42
C GLU A 104 6.70 16.59 15.30
N LEU A 105 7.36 15.47 15.59
CA LEU A 105 6.80 14.33 16.33
C LEU A 105 7.66 13.97 17.58
N PRO A 106 7.91 14.92 18.50
CA PRO A 106 8.80 14.70 19.64
C PRO A 106 8.28 13.66 20.65
N ASP A 107 6.99 13.33 20.59
CA ASP A 107 6.34 12.32 21.43
C ASP A 107 6.25 10.92 20.78
N TRP A 108 6.86 10.76 19.60
CA TRP A 108 6.97 9.48 18.89
C TRP A 108 8.39 8.92 19.01
N ASP A 109 8.48 7.64 19.36
CA ASP A 109 9.72 6.91 19.12
C ASP A 109 9.91 6.73 17.61
N HIS A 110 11.15 6.61 17.14
CA HIS A 110 11.43 6.40 15.72
C HIS A 110 12.56 5.41 15.50
N ALA A 111 12.40 4.59 14.46
CA ALA A 111 13.40 3.64 13.98
C ALA A 111 13.71 4.00 12.51
N ILE A 112 14.74 4.80 12.29
CA ILE A 112 15.13 5.31 10.98
C ILE A 112 16.21 4.39 10.39
N TYR A 113 15.84 3.59 9.40
CA TYR A 113 16.75 2.69 8.68
C TYR A 113 17.33 3.37 7.44
N VAL A 114 18.64 3.19 7.22
CA VAL A 114 19.33 3.70 6.03
C VAL A 114 19.60 2.54 5.07
N ALA A 115 18.88 2.51 3.95
CA ALA A 115 18.87 1.39 3.02
C ALA A 115 20.23 1.18 2.32
N ASP A 116 20.96 2.25 2.03
CA ASP A 116 22.20 2.28 1.23
C ASP A 116 23.46 2.58 2.07
N ASP A 117 23.37 2.45 3.40
CA ASP A 117 24.51 2.57 4.32
C ASP A 117 24.74 1.32 5.18
N PRO A 118 25.70 0.44 4.84
CA PRO A 118 26.01 -0.72 5.68
C PRO A 118 26.64 -0.35 7.03
N THR A 119 27.03 0.91 7.22
CA THR A 119 27.60 1.41 8.49
C THR A 119 26.57 2.09 9.38
N ALA A 120 25.35 2.30 8.89
CA ALA A 120 24.29 2.91 9.69
C ALA A 120 23.89 2.00 10.87
N PRO A 121 23.56 2.57 12.04
CA PRO A 121 23.12 1.78 13.20
C PRO A 121 21.91 0.89 12.90
N LEU A 122 20.98 1.38 12.08
CA LEU A 122 19.84 0.63 11.56
C LEU A 122 19.99 0.49 10.05
N HIS A 123 20.35 -0.72 9.61
CA HIS A 123 20.52 -1.08 8.20
C HIS A 123 19.89 -2.46 7.96
N PRO A 124 19.11 -2.65 6.87
CA PRO A 124 18.59 -3.97 6.52
C PRO A 124 19.72 -4.95 6.16
N PRO A 125 19.49 -6.28 6.19
CA PRO A 125 20.51 -7.26 5.79
C PRO A 125 21.03 -7.09 4.36
N LYS A 126 20.19 -6.53 3.48
CA LYS A 126 20.51 -6.18 2.09
C LYS A 126 19.51 -5.14 1.59
N ASN A 127 19.94 -4.19 0.77
CA ASN A 127 18.99 -3.33 0.05
C ASN A 127 18.35 -4.12 -1.10
N LYS A 128 17.16 -4.71 -0.89
CA LYS A 128 16.39 -5.47 -1.88
C LYS A 128 14.90 -5.32 -1.59
N GLY A 129 14.09 -5.02 -2.61
CA GLY A 129 12.66 -4.76 -2.42
C GLY A 129 12.34 -3.45 -1.71
N HIS A 130 13.25 -2.47 -1.78
CA HIS A 130 13.08 -1.13 -1.19
C HIS A 130 12.64 -1.18 0.30
N GLU A 131 11.52 -0.56 0.65
CA GLU A 131 11.02 -0.45 2.02
C GLU A 131 10.64 -1.79 2.64
N VAL A 132 10.30 -2.78 1.81
CA VAL A 132 9.81 -4.10 2.25
C VAL A 132 10.82 -4.79 3.15
N MET A 133 12.10 -4.79 2.76
CA MET A 133 13.15 -5.43 3.55
C MET A 133 13.30 -4.77 4.92
N ILE A 134 13.20 -3.45 4.97
CA ILE A 134 13.31 -2.70 6.22
C ILE A 134 12.11 -3.01 7.12
N TYR A 135 10.89 -2.98 6.59
CA TYR A 135 9.68 -3.27 7.36
C TYR A 135 9.70 -4.69 7.93
N LEU A 136 10.05 -5.69 7.11
CA LEU A 136 10.21 -7.07 7.56
C LEU A 136 11.34 -7.21 8.59
N THR A 137 12.46 -6.53 8.39
CA THR A 137 13.59 -6.54 9.34
C THR A 137 13.18 -5.96 10.68
N TYR A 138 12.51 -4.81 10.69
CA TYR A 138 12.01 -4.20 11.93
C TYR A 138 11.09 -5.17 12.69
N ILE A 139 10.09 -5.74 12.00
CA ILE A 139 9.13 -6.68 12.59
C ILE A 139 9.85 -7.90 13.16
N VAL A 140 10.78 -8.49 12.39
CA VAL A 140 11.52 -9.68 12.81
C VAL A 140 12.40 -9.37 14.02
N ASP A 141 13.12 -8.27 14.03
CA ASP A 141 14.12 -7.96 15.07
C ASP A 141 13.45 -7.54 16.39
N HIS A 142 12.31 -6.85 16.31
CA HIS A 142 11.61 -6.30 17.47
C HIS A 142 10.38 -7.10 17.88
N TYR A 143 10.10 -8.26 17.29
CA TYR A 143 8.86 -9.04 17.47
C TYR A 143 8.42 -9.19 18.95
N ASP A 144 9.37 -9.46 19.85
CA ASP A 144 9.12 -9.66 21.28
C ASP A 144 9.00 -8.35 22.08
N GLN A 145 9.39 -7.22 21.49
CA GLN A 145 9.47 -5.89 22.11
C GLN A 145 8.68 -4.81 21.32
N LEU A 146 7.76 -5.21 20.45
CA LEU A 146 6.94 -4.30 19.65
C LEU A 146 6.19 -3.28 20.53
N PRO A 147 6.04 -2.02 20.09
CA PRO A 147 5.21 -1.00 20.75
C PRO A 147 3.72 -1.35 20.63
N ASP A 148 2.82 -0.60 21.26
CA ASP A 148 1.37 -0.83 21.10
C ASP A 148 0.96 -0.61 19.64
N VAL A 149 1.52 0.42 18.99
CA VAL A 149 1.35 0.72 17.57
C VAL A 149 2.69 0.99 16.88
N ALA A 150 2.92 0.37 15.72
CA ALA A 150 4.02 0.69 14.83
C ALA A 150 3.49 1.24 13.51
N VAL A 151 4.01 2.38 13.06
CA VAL A 151 3.61 3.02 11.80
C VAL A 151 4.79 3.00 10.84
N PHE A 152 4.57 2.45 9.66
CA PHE A 152 5.57 2.24 8.61
C PHE A 152 5.38 3.31 7.55
N MET A 153 6.41 4.13 7.32
CA MET A 153 6.31 5.36 6.52
C MET A 153 7.58 5.58 5.68
N HIS A 154 7.42 6.29 4.57
CA HIS A 154 8.54 6.87 3.82
C HIS A 154 9.15 8.06 4.56
N SER A 155 10.34 8.49 4.12
CA SER A 155 11.15 9.52 4.77
C SER A 155 10.66 10.96 4.61
N HIS A 156 9.88 11.24 3.57
CA HIS A 156 9.48 12.60 3.19
C HIS A 156 8.35 13.14 4.07
N GLN A 157 8.53 14.35 4.63
CA GLN A 157 7.43 15.04 5.33
C GLN A 157 6.31 15.41 4.36
N PHE A 158 6.64 16.10 3.27
CA PHE A 158 5.68 16.54 2.26
C PHE A 158 5.79 15.67 1.02
N ALA A 159 4.74 14.93 0.70
CA ALA A 159 4.72 14.04 -0.45
C ALA A 159 3.32 13.81 -1.01
N TRP A 160 3.26 13.54 -2.31
CA TRP A 160 2.02 13.25 -3.05
C TRP A 160 1.30 11.97 -2.56
N HIS A 161 2.07 11.02 -1.99
CA HIS A 161 1.53 9.76 -1.48
C HIS A 161 0.87 9.90 -0.10
N ASN A 162 1.01 11.06 0.56
CA ASN A 162 0.21 11.42 1.73
C ASN A 162 -1.14 12.00 1.27
N ASP A 163 -2.15 11.91 2.14
CA ASP A 163 -3.51 12.31 1.78
C ASP A 163 -3.62 13.83 1.60
N ASN A 164 -4.32 14.26 0.54
CA ASN A 164 -4.44 15.67 0.16
C ASN A 164 -5.13 16.52 1.24
N LEU A 165 -5.97 15.91 2.08
CA LEU A 165 -6.61 16.62 3.19
C LEU A 165 -5.59 17.17 4.21
N PHE A 166 -4.39 16.61 4.25
CA PHE A 166 -3.27 17.09 5.06
C PHE A 166 -2.25 17.91 4.26
N ALA A 167 -2.60 18.36 3.05
CA ALA A 167 -1.69 19.03 2.12
C ALA A 167 -0.40 18.22 1.85
N GLY A 168 -0.50 16.89 1.90
CA GLY A 168 0.65 15.99 1.73
C GLY A 168 1.60 15.91 2.93
N ASP A 169 1.27 16.50 4.09
CA ASP A 169 2.13 16.54 5.29
C ASP A 169 1.96 15.30 6.19
N ALA A 170 2.98 14.46 6.23
CA ALA A 170 3.07 13.26 7.07
C ALA A 170 2.98 13.59 8.57
N ALA A 171 3.51 14.73 9.01
CA ALA A 171 3.48 15.11 10.42
C ALA A 171 2.04 15.41 10.87
N GLN A 172 1.26 16.14 10.06
CA GLN A 172 -0.15 16.42 10.37
C GLN A 172 -0.99 15.16 10.38
N LEU A 173 -0.74 14.26 9.43
CA LEU A 173 -1.38 12.95 9.36
C LEU A 173 -1.12 12.16 10.65
N LEU A 174 0.15 12.00 11.04
CA LEU A 174 0.53 11.18 12.20
C LEU A 174 0.07 11.77 13.54
N ARG A 175 0.08 13.10 13.69
CA ARG A 175 -0.48 13.77 14.89
C ARG A 175 -1.97 13.50 15.10
N ARG A 176 -2.71 13.27 14.01
CA ARG A 176 -4.16 13.05 14.04
C ARG A 176 -4.55 11.58 14.04
N LEU A 177 -3.62 10.67 13.76
CA LEU A 177 -3.87 9.23 13.70
C LEU A 177 -4.50 8.71 15.01
N ASN A 178 -5.71 8.17 14.90
CA ASN A 178 -6.42 7.57 16.01
C ASN A 178 -5.85 6.17 16.29
N LEU A 179 -4.96 6.08 17.28
CA LEU A 179 -4.36 4.81 17.68
C LEU A 179 -5.39 3.78 18.14
N ASN A 180 -6.54 4.20 18.68
CA ASN A 180 -7.60 3.24 19.06
C ASN A 180 -8.19 2.53 17.85
N ARG A 181 -8.35 3.23 16.72
CA ARG A 181 -8.75 2.58 15.46
C ARG A 181 -7.70 1.55 15.03
N VAL A 182 -6.42 1.91 15.06
CA VAL A 182 -5.33 0.97 14.71
C VAL A 182 -5.37 -0.27 15.61
N ILE A 183 -5.65 -0.11 16.91
CA ILE A 183 -5.83 -1.24 17.83
C ILE A 183 -7.05 -2.09 17.46
N ARG A 184 -8.21 -1.48 17.19
CA ARG A 184 -9.44 -2.22 16.83
C ARG A 184 -9.27 -3.01 15.55
N GLU A 185 -8.87 -2.35 14.47
CA GLU A 185 -8.78 -2.96 13.14
C GLU A 185 -7.52 -3.81 13.00
N GLY A 186 -6.50 -3.53 13.81
CA GLY A 186 -5.20 -4.21 13.79
C GLY A 186 -4.27 -3.77 12.67
N TYR A 187 -4.84 -3.37 11.53
CA TYR A 187 -4.18 -2.80 10.36
C TYR A 187 -4.94 -1.56 9.89
N MET A 188 -4.23 -0.51 9.53
CA MET A 188 -4.81 0.68 8.90
C MET A 188 -3.83 1.25 7.88
N ASN A 189 -4.26 1.37 6.63
CA ASN A 189 -3.52 2.16 5.65
C ASN A 189 -3.56 3.64 6.06
N THR A 190 -2.42 4.34 6.02
CA THR A 190 -2.40 5.75 6.43
C THR A 190 -3.07 6.66 5.40
N ARG A 191 -3.15 6.24 4.14
CA ARG A 191 -3.86 6.96 3.09
C ARG A 191 -5.34 6.56 3.10
N CYS A 192 -6.24 7.54 3.03
CA CYS A 192 -7.67 7.29 2.87
C CYS A 192 -8.10 7.40 1.40
N GLY A 193 -7.49 8.33 0.65
CA GLY A 193 -7.74 8.53 -0.77
C GLY A 193 -7.63 7.25 -1.61
N PHE A 194 -8.64 6.95 -2.43
CA PHE A 194 -8.71 5.71 -3.22
C PHE A 194 -7.67 5.63 -4.34
N GLY A 195 -7.23 6.77 -4.87
CA GLY A 195 -6.31 6.82 -6.00
C GLY A 195 -4.84 6.97 -5.56
N PRO A 196 -3.89 6.18 -6.10
CA PRO A 196 -4.10 4.89 -6.79
C PRO A 196 -4.43 3.75 -5.81
N GLY A 197 -4.98 2.64 -6.33
CA GLY A 197 -5.08 1.37 -5.60
C GLY A 197 -6.49 0.81 -5.34
N CYS A 198 -7.52 1.66 -5.25
CA CYS A 198 -8.91 1.25 -5.08
C CYS A 198 -9.79 1.68 -6.28
N PRO A 199 -10.89 0.96 -6.57
CA PRO A 199 -11.40 -0.24 -5.89
C PRO A 199 -10.81 -1.56 -6.41
N ALA A 200 -10.20 -1.56 -7.60
CA ALA A 200 -9.62 -2.75 -8.23
C ALA A 200 -8.34 -2.38 -8.98
N TRP A 201 -7.20 -2.56 -8.33
CA TRP A 201 -5.92 -2.11 -8.89
C TRP A 201 -5.13 -3.23 -9.55
N MET A 202 -4.80 -4.30 -8.83
CA MET A 202 -4.00 -5.39 -9.36
C MET A 202 -4.83 -6.64 -9.63
N HIS A 203 -4.59 -7.28 -10.77
CA HIS A 203 -5.24 -8.51 -11.19
C HIS A 203 -4.16 -9.59 -11.38
N PRO A 204 -3.92 -10.45 -10.39
CA PRO A 204 -2.88 -11.49 -10.50
C PRO A 204 -3.01 -12.42 -11.73
N GLY A 205 -4.20 -12.53 -12.31
CA GLY A 205 -4.47 -13.29 -13.54
C GLY A 205 -4.21 -12.53 -14.85
N ALA A 206 -3.75 -11.27 -14.81
CA ALA A 206 -3.44 -10.51 -16.01
C ALA A 206 -2.28 -11.14 -16.79
N LEU A 207 -2.40 -11.15 -18.11
CA LEU A 207 -1.39 -11.69 -19.03
C LEU A 207 -0.74 -10.62 -19.91
N GLU A 208 -1.38 -9.46 -20.02
CA GLU A 208 -0.90 -8.33 -20.81
C GLU A 208 -0.08 -7.41 -19.90
N GLU A 209 1.06 -6.94 -20.40
CA GLU A 209 1.88 -5.98 -19.69
C GLU A 209 1.23 -4.60 -19.71
N ASP A 210 1.07 -4.00 -18.53
CA ASP A 210 0.69 -2.60 -18.36
C ASP A 210 1.94 -1.83 -17.89
N GLU A 211 2.34 -0.80 -18.65
CA GLU A 211 3.51 0.02 -18.32
C GLU A 211 3.36 0.70 -16.93
N SER A 212 2.14 0.97 -16.50
CA SER A 212 1.84 1.54 -15.20
C SER A 212 1.90 0.53 -14.06
N LYS A 213 1.81 -0.79 -14.35
CA LYS A 213 1.74 -1.90 -13.37
C LYS A 213 2.54 -3.13 -13.82
N GLN A 214 3.82 -2.92 -14.08
CA GLN A 214 4.74 -3.95 -14.61
C GLN A 214 4.80 -5.23 -13.76
N GLU A 215 4.51 -5.11 -12.47
CA GLU A 215 4.47 -6.18 -11.49
C GLU A 215 3.23 -7.09 -11.60
N GLU A 216 2.16 -6.65 -12.26
CA GLU A 216 0.86 -7.33 -12.26
C GLU A 216 0.94 -8.75 -12.82
N ILE A 217 1.64 -8.93 -13.95
CA ILE A 217 1.82 -10.24 -14.60
C ILE A 217 2.69 -11.21 -13.79
N MET A 218 3.44 -10.71 -12.81
CA MET A 218 4.28 -11.52 -11.92
C MET A 218 3.57 -11.91 -10.63
N LEU A 219 2.42 -11.31 -10.32
CA LEU A 219 1.73 -11.50 -9.05
C LEU A 219 1.25 -12.93 -8.84
N ALA A 220 0.68 -13.61 -9.84
CA ALA A 220 0.26 -15.01 -9.68
C ALA A 220 1.42 -15.93 -9.30
N ARG A 221 2.59 -15.73 -9.89
CA ARG A 221 3.80 -16.49 -9.54
C ARG A 221 4.23 -16.18 -8.11
N ALA A 222 4.39 -14.89 -7.77
CA ALA A 222 4.80 -14.48 -6.43
C ALA A 222 3.81 -14.95 -5.36
N TRP A 223 2.50 -14.91 -5.65
CA TRP A 223 1.45 -15.41 -4.78
C TRP A 223 1.59 -16.90 -4.50
N GLY A 224 1.77 -17.72 -5.54
CA GLY A 224 1.96 -19.16 -5.37
C GLY A 224 3.22 -19.53 -4.57
N GLU A 225 4.25 -18.69 -4.61
CA GLU A 225 5.47 -18.86 -3.82
C GLU A 225 5.28 -18.40 -2.35
N LEU A 226 4.57 -17.30 -2.11
CA LEU A 226 4.38 -16.69 -0.78
C LEU A 226 3.22 -17.32 0.02
N PHE A 227 2.16 -17.75 -0.66
CA PHE A 227 0.91 -18.23 -0.09
C PHE A 227 0.45 -19.53 -0.77
N PRO A 228 1.24 -20.62 -0.73
CA PRO A 228 1.00 -21.82 -1.54
C PRO A 228 -0.33 -22.53 -1.24
N ASP A 229 -0.91 -22.32 -0.06
CA ASP A 229 -2.19 -22.91 0.34
C ASP A 229 -3.39 -21.96 0.14
N GLN A 230 -3.18 -20.76 -0.41
CA GLN A 230 -4.24 -19.77 -0.62
C GLN A 230 -4.57 -19.67 -2.10
N GLU A 231 -5.87 -19.58 -2.41
CA GLU A 231 -6.32 -19.31 -3.77
C GLU A 231 -5.77 -17.96 -4.24
N ILE A 232 -5.39 -17.88 -5.51
CA ILE A 232 -4.95 -16.63 -6.12
C ILE A 232 -6.18 -15.73 -6.26
N PRO A 233 -6.20 -14.53 -5.64
CA PRO A 233 -7.34 -13.64 -5.73
C PRO A 233 -7.47 -13.07 -7.15
N SER A 234 -8.69 -12.79 -7.58
CA SER A 234 -8.94 -12.11 -8.85
C SER A 234 -8.47 -10.65 -8.83
N VAL A 235 -8.51 -10.01 -7.65
CA VAL A 235 -8.16 -8.61 -7.43
C VAL A 235 -7.42 -8.44 -6.11
N LEU A 236 -6.34 -7.65 -6.13
CA LEU A 236 -5.74 -7.04 -4.95
C LEU A 236 -5.93 -5.52 -5.02
N ALA A 237 -6.45 -4.94 -3.94
CA ALA A 237 -6.75 -3.52 -3.88
C ALA A 237 -6.69 -2.98 -2.45
N GLN A 238 -6.11 -1.80 -2.30
CA GLN A 238 -6.14 -0.92 -1.13
C GLN A 238 -5.56 0.43 -1.56
N PRO A 239 -5.70 1.53 -0.79
CA PRO A 239 -4.92 2.74 -1.06
C PRO A 239 -3.41 2.43 -1.17
N CYS A 240 -2.73 3.09 -2.10
CA CYS A 240 -1.34 2.78 -2.46
C CYS A 240 -0.30 2.98 -1.37
N CYS A 241 0.95 2.74 -1.79
CA CYS A 241 2.16 3.41 -1.31
C CYS A 241 2.76 2.84 -0.03
N ALA A 242 2.37 1.63 0.37
CA ALA A 242 3.01 0.86 1.45
C ALA A 242 3.24 1.65 2.76
N GLN A 243 2.35 2.61 3.07
CA GLN A 243 2.33 3.32 4.35
C GLN A 243 1.13 2.88 5.18
N PHE A 244 1.40 2.33 6.36
CA PHE A 244 0.35 1.74 7.19
C PHE A 244 0.75 1.68 8.67
N ALA A 245 -0.27 1.60 9.53
CA ALA A 245 -0.16 1.42 10.96
C ALA A 245 -0.59 0.00 11.36
N LEU A 246 0.15 -0.60 12.27
CA LEU A 246 -0.11 -1.93 12.82
C LEU A 246 -0.21 -1.88 14.33
N SER A 247 -1.18 -2.61 14.87
CA SER A 247 -1.18 -2.94 16.29
C SER A 247 -0.18 -4.04 16.60
N ARG A 248 0.34 -4.03 17.84
CA ARG A 248 1.18 -5.13 18.38
C ARG A 248 0.51 -6.49 18.22
N ASP A 249 -0.74 -6.56 18.61
CA ASP A 249 -1.49 -7.81 18.69
C ASP A 249 -1.74 -8.36 17.28
N ARG A 250 -1.92 -7.48 16.28
CA ARG A 250 -2.03 -7.89 14.88
C ARG A 250 -0.73 -8.45 14.33
N ILE A 251 0.42 -7.85 14.62
CA ILE A 251 1.70 -8.42 14.21
C ILE A 251 1.90 -9.78 14.87
N ARG A 252 1.55 -9.91 16.15
CA ARG A 252 1.75 -11.13 16.94
C ARG A 252 0.78 -12.26 16.63
N SER A 253 -0.34 -11.99 15.97
CA SER A 253 -1.21 -13.06 15.48
C SER A 253 -0.54 -13.88 14.36
N ILE A 254 0.49 -13.31 13.71
CA ILE A 254 1.29 -13.97 12.69
C ILE A 254 2.62 -14.43 13.29
N PRO A 255 2.94 -15.74 13.31
CA PRO A 255 4.19 -16.22 13.89
C PRO A 255 5.42 -15.55 13.28
N ARG A 256 6.40 -15.19 14.11
CA ARG A 256 7.69 -14.59 13.69
C ARG A 256 8.34 -15.31 12.49
N ALA A 257 8.27 -16.63 12.47
CA ALA A 257 8.82 -17.46 11.39
C ALA A 257 8.23 -17.14 10.00
N ARG A 258 6.98 -16.66 9.93
CA ARG A 258 6.34 -16.27 8.67
C ARG A 258 6.96 -14.99 8.10
N PHE A 259 7.27 -14.00 8.95
CA PHE A 259 7.99 -12.80 8.53
C PHE A 259 9.44 -13.10 8.11
N VAL A 260 10.10 -14.05 8.78
CA VAL A 260 11.42 -14.54 8.36
C VAL A 260 11.33 -15.19 6.98
N PHE A 261 10.33 -16.05 6.74
CA PHE A 261 10.09 -16.65 5.43
C PHE A 261 9.88 -15.61 4.33
N TYR A 262 9.09 -14.57 4.57
CA TYR A 262 8.89 -13.48 3.63
C TYR A 262 10.20 -12.74 3.29
N ARG A 263 11.02 -12.49 4.31
CA ARG A 263 12.33 -11.86 4.14
C ARG A 263 13.28 -12.75 3.32
N ASP A 264 13.27 -14.05 3.59
CA ASP A 264 14.10 -15.02 2.87
C ASP A 264 13.64 -15.18 1.42
N TRP A 265 12.33 -15.21 1.16
CA TRP A 265 11.77 -15.16 -0.19
C TRP A 265 12.30 -13.93 -0.94
N LEU A 266 12.21 -12.76 -0.32
CA LEU A 266 12.69 -11.50 -0.89
C LEU A 266 14.19 -11.54 -1.19
N LEU A 267 15.02 -12.18 -0.36
CA LEU A 267 16.45 -12.34 -0.61
C LEU A 267 16.77 -13.33 -1.73
N SER A 268 15.95 -14.37 -1.88
CA SER A 268 16.19 -15.52 -2.77
C SER A 268 15.63 -15.36 -4.18
N THR A 269 14.59 -14.54 -4.36
CA THR A 269 13.91 -14.37 -5.64
C THR A 269 14.80 -13.72 -6.70
N ASP A 270 14.61 -14.14 -7.95
CA ASP A 270 15.29 -13.60 -9.14
C ASP A 270 14.65 -12.30 -9.64
N LEU A 271 13.49 -11.92 -9.09
CA LEU A 271 12.82 -10.66 -9.39
C LEU A 271 13.67 -9.45 -8.95
N SER A 272 13.59 -8.37 -9.73
CA SER A 272 14.31 -7.14 -9.43
C SER A 272 13.78 -6.46 -8.17
N ASP A 273 14.60 -5.60 -7.57
CA ASP A 273 14.22 -4.89 -6.34
C ASP A 273 13.01 -3.97 -6.58
N TYR A 274 12.94 -3.37 -7.77
CA TYR A 274 11.80 -2.59 -8.24
C TYR A 274 10.51 -3.41 -8.31
N ILE A 275 10.53 -4.56 -8.99
CA ILE A 275 9.33 -5.41 -9.14
C ILE A 275 8.90 -5.99 -7.79
N THR A 276 9.85 -6.47 -6.98
CA THR A 276 9.54 -7.04 -5.67
C THR A 276 8.93 -6.00 -4.73
N GLY A 277 9.45 -4.77 -4.68
CA GLY A 277 8.84 -3.69 -3.89
C GLY A 277 7.38 -3.45 -4.29
N ARG A 278 7.11 -3.32 -5.59
CA ARG A 278 5.77 -3.07 -6.12
C ARG A 278 4.78 -4.22 -5.92
N ILE A 279 5.24 -5.47 -5.99
CA ILE A 279 4.41 -6.64 -5.63
C ILE A 279 3.92 -6.49 -4.19
N TRP A 280 4.82 -6.15 -3.28
CA TRP A 280 4.55 -6.09 -1.85
C TRP A 280 3.62 -4.95 -1.44
N GLU A 281 3.56 -3.87 -2.21
CA GLU A 281 2.65 -2.74 -1.98
C GLU A 281 1.20 -3.18 -1.77
N TYR A 282 0.74 -4.20 -2.51
CA TYR A 282 -0.61 -4.75 -2.44
C TYR A 282 -0.68 -6.13 -1.79
N LEU A 283 0.34 -6.53 -1.02
CA LEU A 283 0.31 -7.73 -0.17
C LEU A 283 0.10 -7.41 1.31
N TRP A 284 0.46 -6.19 1.75
CA TRP A 284 0.40 -5.83 3.17
C TRP A 284 -0.99 -5.99 3.77
N GLN A 285 -2.03 -5.52 3.07
CA GLN A 285 -3.41 -5.69 3.52
C GLN A 285 -3.75 -7.16 3.68
N PHE A 286 -3.45 -8.00 2.69
CA PHE A 286 -3.74 -9.43 2.77
C PHE A 286 -2.99 -10.12 3.91
N ILE A 287 -1.71 -9.79 4.11
CA ILE A 287 -0.89 -10.36 5.20
C ILE A 287 -1.52 -10.05 6.57
N PHE A 288 -2.05 -8.84 6.76
CA PHE A 288 -2.51 -8.37 8.05
C PHE A 288 -4.03 -8.39 8.23
N THR A 289 -4.83 -8.66 7.21
CA THR A 289 -6.29 -8.73 7.32
C THR A 289 -6.88 -10.01 6.74
N GLY A 290 -6.15 -10.71 5.87
CA GLY A 290 -6.66 -11.84 5.09
C GLY A 290 -7.56 -11.42 3.92
N GLU A 291 -7.80 -10.12 3.75
CA GLU A 291 -8.65 -9.58 2.70
C GLU A 291 -7.80 -9.18 1.50
N SER A 292 -8.19 -9.60 0.30
CA SER A 292 -7.50 -9.21 -0.93
C SER A 292 -7.85 -7.77 -1.35
N VAL A 293 -9.05 -7.30 -1.00
CA VAL A 293 -9.56 -5.96 -1.27
C VAL A 293 -9.89 -5.27 0.06
N LEU A 294 -9.14 -4.22 0.40
CA LEU A 294 -9.35 -3.40 1.59
C LEU A 294 -9.53 -1.92 1.20
N CYS A 295 -10.67 -1.61 0.59
CA CYS A 295 -11.05 -0.26 0.18
C CYS A 295 -12.11 0.30 1.14
N VAL A 296 -11.65 0.80 2.28
CA VAL A 296 -12.52 1.40 3.31
C VAL A 296 -13.02 2.75 2.82
N ASP A 297 -14.33 3.03 2.94
CA ASP A 297 -14.92 4.33 2.58
C ASP A 297 -14.08 5.52 3.06
N GLU A 298 -13.83 6.49 2.18
CA GLU A 298 -12.92 7.61 2.45
C GLU A 298 -13.40 8.43 3.66
N SER A 299 -14.71 8.73 3.74
CA SER A 299 -15.28 9.50 4.85
C SER A 299 -15.12 8.76 6.17
N LEU A 300 -15.31 7.44 6.16
CA LEU A 300 -15.10 6.60 7.33
C LEU A 300 -13.62 6.54 7.76
N CYS A 301 -12.72 6.40 6.79
CA CYS A 301 -11.27 6.42 7.04
C CYS A 301 -10.83 7.73 7.68
N LEU A 302 -11.28 8.85 7.12
CA LEU A 302 -10.97 10.19 7.62
C LEU A 302 -11.61 10.49 8.97
N CYS A 303 -12.86 10.08 9.19
CA CYS A 303 -13.57 10.33 10.44
C CYS A 303 -12.99 9.53 11.60
N ASP A 304 -13.05 8.20 11.53
CA ASP A 304 -12.67 7.37 12.66
C ASP A 304 -11.14 7.19 12.75
N GLY A 305 -10.40 7.36 11.64
CA GLY A 305 -8.94 7.33 11.61
C GLY A 305 -8.26 8.65 11.96
N TYR A 306 -8.83 9.80 11.59
CA TYR A 306 -8.14 11.09 11.73
C TYR A 306 -8.99 12.21 12.37
N GLY A 307 -10.28 11.97 12.58
CA GLY A 307 -11.18 12.93 13.20
C GLY A 307 -11.78 13.97 12.26
N PHE A 308 -11.78 13.72 10.95
CA PHE A 308 -12.51 14.55 9.99
C PHE A 308 -13.85 13.87 9.70
N CYS A 309 -14.86 14.19 10.50
CA CYS A 309 -16.18 13.55 10.39
C CYS A 309 -17.14 14.47 9.65
N PHE A 310 -17.30 14.24 8.35
CA PHE A 310 -18.15 15.07 7.49
C PHE A 310 -19.65 14.79 7.68
N GLY A 311 -20.01 13.68 8.33
CA GLY A 311 -21.41 13.25 8.45
C GLY A 311 -21.79 12.09 7.52
N GLY A 312 -20.80 11.43 6.90
CA GLY A 312 -20.97 10.30 5.99
C GLY A 312 -20.50 10.60 4.57
N SER A 313 -20.60 9.60 3.69
CA SER A 313 -20.05 9.65 2.33
C SER A 313 -20.69 10.73 1.44
N GLU A 314 -21.98 11.03 1.64
CA GLU A 314 -22.67 12.08 0.86
C GLU A 314 -22.07 13.47 1.15
N GLU A 315 -21.89 13.81 2.42
CA GLU A 315 -21.29 15.10 2.81
C GLU A 315 -19.81 15.20 2.45
N TRP A 316 -19.09 14.07 2.48
CA TRP A 316 -17.73 14.00 1.95
C TRP A 316 -17.68 14.28 0.45
N ASN A 317 -18.59 13.71 -0.33
CA ASN A 317 -18.68 13.99 -1.76
C ASN A 317 -19.01 15.46 -2.04
N ASN A 318 -19.93 16.07 -1.27
CA ASN A 318 -20.23 17.49 -1.36
C ASN A 318 -18.98 18.36 -1.13
N TYR A 319 -18.17 18.01 -0.12
CA TYR A 319 -16.89 18.68 0.15
C TYR A 319 -15.90 18.52 -1.01
N GLN A 320 -15.76 17.31 -1.56
CA GLN A 320 -14.88 17.07 -2.72
C GLN A 320 -15.33 17.84 -3.96
N GLU A 321 -16.64 17.97 -4.20
CA GLU A 321 -17.18 18.79 -5.28
C GLU A 321 -16.87 20.27 -5.08
N ALA A 322 -16.95 20.78 -3.85
CA ALA A 322 -16.58 22.17 -3.54
C ALA A 322 -15.09 22.42 -3.79
N GLU A 323 -14.21 21.52 -3.35
CA GLU A 323 -12.76 21.56 -3.65
C GLU A 323 -12.48 21.54 -5.16
N THR A 324 -13.20 20.70 -5.91
CA THR A 324 -13.06 20.61 -7.37
C THR A 324 -13.44 21.94 -8.03
N LYS A 325 -14.59 22.53 -7.65
CA LYS A 325 -15.03 23.83 -8.17
C LYS A 325 -14.04 24.95 -7.83
N LYS A 326 -13.48 24.96 -6.62
CA LYS A 326 -12.42 25.91 -6.25
C LYS A 326 -11.21 25.79 -7.19
N ASN A 327 -10.74 24.57 -7.45
CA ASN A 327 -9.59 24.33 -8.34
C ASN A 327 -9.88 24.75 -9.79
N GLU A 328 -11.12 24.55 -10.26
CA GLU A 328 -11.57 25.03 -11.57
C GLU A 328 -11.52 26.57 -11.65
N ILE A 329 -12.08 27.26 -10.64
CA ILE A 329 -12.04 28.73 -10.55
C ILE A 329 -10.59 29.24 -10.49
N GLN A 330 -9.73 28.60 -9.69
CA GLN A 330 -8.31 28.95 -9.61
C GLN A 330 -7.62 28.84 -10.97
N ARG A 331 -7.85 27.75 -11.70
CA ARG A 331 -7.28 27.54 -13.04
C ARG A 331 -7.79 28.58 -14.04
N GLU A 332 -9.06 28.95 -13.97
CA GLU A 332 -9.63 30.02 -14.80
C GLU A 332 -8.99 31.38 -14.48
N LEU A 333 -8.78 31.68 -13.19
CA LEU A 333 -8.10 32.89 -12.74
C LEU A 333 -6.65 32.91 -13.23
N ASP A 334 -5.90 31.81 -13.07
CA ASP A 334 -4.52 31.70 -13.53
C ASP A 334 -4.40 31.89 -15.05
N ASN A 335 -5.33 31.29 -15.82
CA ASN A 335 -5.39 31.46 -17.26
C ASN A 335 -5.73 32.90 -17.67
N TRP A 336 -6.69 33.53 -16.97
CA TRP A 336 -7.01 34.95 -17.18
C TRP A 336 -5.79 35.82 -16.89
N MET A 337 -5.11 35.62 -15.76
CA MET A 337 -3.89 36.35 -15.40
C MET A 337 -2.79 36.19 -16.46
N TRP A 338 -2.58 34.97 -16.95
CA TRP A 338 -1.59 34.69 -17.99
C TRP A 338 -1.90 35.39 -19.32
N LEU A 339 -3.16 35.36 -19.77
CA LEU A 339 -3.58 36.07 -20.98
C LEU A 339 -3.47 37.60 -20.83
N SER A 340 -3.81 38.13 -19.66
CA SER A 340 -3.69 39.56 -19.36
C SER A 340 -2.22 40.03 -19.32
N ASP A 341 -1.30 39.21 -18.80
CA ASP A 341 0.13 39.52 -18.75
C ASP A 341 0.79 39.43 -20.15
N MET A 342 0.41 38.43 -20.97
CA MET A 342 0.88 38.34 -22.36
C MET A 342 0.34 39.43 -23.29
N GLY A 343 -0.80 40.04 -22.96
CA GLY A 343 -1.37 41.17 -23.71
C GLY A 343 -0.55 42.47 -23.61
N PHE A 344 0.53 42.49 -22.83
CA PHE A 344 1.29 43.71 -22.50
C PHE A 344 2.57 43.94 -23.31
N ASP A 345 2.96 43.02 -24.20
CA ASP A 345 4.09 43.24 -25.13
C ASP A 345 3.69 42.90 -26.58
N PRO A 346 3.04 43.83 -27.32
CA PRO A 346 2.92 43.69 -28.76
C PRO A 346 4.26 44.09 -29.41
N PRO A 347 4.96 43.19 -30.12
CA PRO A 347 5.91 43.63 -31.12
C PRO A 347 5.11 44.37 -32.18
N LEU A 348 5.43 45.65 -32.37
CA LEU A 348 5.20 46.47 -33.56
C LEU A 348 4.34 45.81 -34.65
N GLU A 349 3.13 46.35 -34.83
CA GLU A 349 2.31 46.24 -36.05
C GLU A 349 2.25 44.84 -36.67
N THR A 350 1.45 43.97 -36.08
CA THR A 350 0.86 42.85 -36.83
C THR A 350 -0.66 42.90 -36.71
N ASP A 351 -1.31 43.22 -37.84
CA ASP A 351 -2.75 43.12 -38.03
C ASP A 351 -3.21 41.70 -37.65
N GLY A 352 -3.93 41.57 -36.53
CA GLY A 352 -4.54 40.30 -36.11
C GLY A 352 -4.43 39.92 -34.63
N VAL A 353 -3.85 40.75 -33.75
CA VAL A 353 -3.90 40.49 -32.30
C VAL A 353 -5.32 40.72 -31.79
N PRO A 354 -5.98 39.74 -31.15
CA PRO A 354 -7.30 39.93 -30.54
C PRO A 354 -7.24 41.04 -29.48
N GLU A 355 -8.21 41.95 -29.48
CA GLU A 355 -8.35 42.91 -28.38
C GLU A 355 -8.48 42.16 -27.05
N PRO A 356 -7.90 42.69 -25.94
CA PRO A 356 -8.05 42.06 -24.64
C PRO A 356 -9.53 41.96 -24.25
N GLU A 357 -10.00 40.73 -23.97
CA GLU A 357 -11.42 40.42 -23.72
C GLU A 357 -12.01 41.08 -22.45
N ASP A 358 -11.17 41.61 -21.54
CA ASP A 358 -11.58 42.23 -20.27
C ASP A 358 -10.66 43.40 -19.87
N PRO A 359 -10.82 44.59 -20.48
CA PRO A 359 -9.93 45.74 -20.25
C PRO A 359 -10.12 46.41 -18.86
N GLU A 360 -11.27 46.24 -18.21
CA GLU A 360 -11.58 46.81 -16.90
C GLU A 360 -11.30 45.83 -15.73
N GLY A 361 -11.01 44.57 -16.04
CA GLY A 361 -10.69 43.53 -15.06
C GLY A 361 -11.90 43.02 -14.28
N GLU A 362 -13.12 43.23 -14.77
CA GLU A 362 -14.34 42.83 -14.09
C GLU A 362 -14.43 41.30 -13.94
N LYS A 363 -14.00 40.55 -14.97
CA LYS A 363 -13.98 39.09 -14.95
C LYS A 363 -12.95 38.58 -13.95
N GLY A 364 -11.76 39.18 -13.92
CA GLY A 364 -10.72 38.86 -12.94
C GLY A 364 -11.20 39.08 -11.49
N ASN A 365 -11.82 40.22 -11.21
CA ASN A 365 -12.36 40.54 -9.88
C ASN A 365 -13.49 39.58 -9.46
N ALA A 366 -14.34 39.17 -10.40
CA ALA A 366 -15.41 38.20 -10.16
C ALA A 366 -14.82 36.81 -9.82
N LEU A 367 -13.80 36.35 -10.55
CA LEU A 367 -13.11 35.08 -10.28
C LEU A 367 -12.43 35.08 -8.90
N VAL A 368 -11.75 36.17 -8.53
CA VAL A 368 -11.15 36.32 -7.19
C VAL A 368 -12.22 36.24 -6.09
N SER A 369 -13.35 36.91 -6.28
CA SER A 369 -14.44 36.91 -5.29
C SER A 369 -15.06 35.52 -5.13
N GLN A 370 -15.32 34.81 -6.24
CA GLN A 370 -15.82 33.44 -6.23
C GLN A 370 -14.83 32.47 -5.58
N LEU A 371 -13.54 32.62 -5.86
CA LEU A 371 -12.49 31.82 -5.26
C LEU A 371 -12.45 32.01 -3.74
N GLN A 372 -12.53 33.25 -3.26
CA GLN A 372 -12.56 33.55 -1.82
C GLN A 372 -13.80 32.97 -1.13
N GLU A 373 -14.98 33.09 -1.73
CA GLU A 373 -16.21 32.52 -1.20
C GLU A 373 -16.10 30.99 -1.09
N LYS A 374 -15.62 30.32 -2.15
CA LYS A 374 -15.41 28.87 -2.13
C LYS A 374 -14.35 28.43 -1.15
N GLN A 375 -13.24 29.15 -1.05
CA GLN A 375 -12.22 28.87 -0.04
C GLN A 375 -12.79 28.95 1.38
N GLN A 376 -13.65 29.94 1.67
CA GLN A 376 -14.28 30.07 2.97
C GLN A 376 -15.25 28.93 3.27
N GLU A 377 -16.11 28.56 2.30
CA GLU A 377 -17.04 27.41 2.42
C GLU A 377 -16.30 26.10 2.76
N ILE A 378 -15.19 25.84 2.06
CA ILE A 378 -14.34 24.67 2.27
C ILE A 378 -13.74 24.69 3.68
N VAL A 379 -13.18 25.82 4.11
CA VAL A 379 -12.58 25.97 5.44
C VAL A 379 -13.63 25.77 6.53
N ASP A 380 -14.81 26.35 6.39
CA ASP A 380 -15.89 26.23 7.38
C ASP A 380 -16.38 24.77 7.48
N THR A 381 -16.54 24.10 6.35
CA THR A 381 -16.92 22.67 6.29
C THR A 381 -15.86 21.79 6.95
N LEU A 382 -14.58 22.04 6.67
CA LEU A 382 -13.47 21.31 7.27
C LEU A 382 -13.40 21.50 8.79
N LEU A 383 -13.57 22.75 9.28
CA LEU A 383 -13.59 23.05 10.71
C LEU A 383 -14.76 22.39 11.42
N ALA A 384 -15.95 22.37 10.80
CA ALA A 384 -17.11 21.67 11.32
C ALA A 384 -16.87 20.15 11.41
N ALA A 385 -16.24 19.56 10.39
CA ALA A 385 -15.89 18.14 10.38
C ALA A 385 -14.88 17.77 11.48
N ILE A 386 -13.88 18.63 11.71
CA ILE A 386 -12.92 18.47 12.82
C ILE A 386 -13.62 18.55 14.17
N GLU A 387 -14.49 19.54 14.37
CA GLU A 387 -15.21 19.73 15.64
C GLU A 387 -16.12 18.54 15.93
N ARG A 388 -16.87 18.07 14.92
CA ARG A 388 -17.69 16.86 15.02
C ARG A 388 -16.85 15.64 15.37
N GLY A 389 -15.67 15.50 14.76
CA GLY A 389 -14.74 14.43 15.05
C GLY A 389 -14.13 14.48 16.46
N LYS A 390 -14.28 15.54 17.25
CA LYS A 390 -13.86 15.51 18.66
C LYS A 390 -14.78 14.65 19.54
N ASN A 391 -15.96 14.29 19.06
CA ASN A 391 -16.88 13.45 19.81
C ASN A 391 -16.72 11.96 19.43
N PRO A 392 -16.29 11.08 20.36
CA PRO A 392 -16.12 9.64 20.08
C PRO A 392 -17.43 8.94 19.68
N GLN A 393 -18.58 9.43 20.15
CA GLN A 393 -19.90 8.89 19.77
C GLN A 393 -20.19 9.11 18.28
N TYR A 394 -19.86 10.28 17.72
CA TYR A 394 -20.08 10.56 16.30
C TYR A 394 -19.14 9.75 15.41
N ARG A 395 -17.87 9.58 15.83
CA ARG A 395 -16.95 8.66 15.14
C ARG A 395 -17.48 7.23 15.12
N ALA A 396 -18.01 6.79 16.25
CA ALA A 396 -18.62 5.46 16.36
C ALA A 396 -19.83 5.29 15.45
N GLN A 397 -20.69 6.31 15.42
CA GLN A 397 -21.88 6.31 14.59
C GLN A 397 -21.54 6.24 13.10
N GLU A 398 -20.59 7.06 12.61
CA GLU A 398 -20.14 7.03 11.22
C GLU A 398 -19.44 5.72 10.86
N ALA A 399 -18.74 5.11 11.82
CA ALA A 399 -18.17 3.77 11.68
C ALA A 399 -19.15 2.62 11.85
N GLY A 400 -20.45 2.90 12.06
CA GLY A 400 -21.46 1.86 12.27
C GLY A 400 -21.20 0.97 13.49
N ARG A 401 -20.38 1.43 14.43
CA ARG A 401 -19.97 0.68 15.64
C ARG A 401 -20.80 1.10 16.85
N PRO A 402 -21.14 0.17 17.77
CA PRO A 402 -21.83 0.53 19.00
C PRO A 402 -20.98 1.45 19.87
N TRP A 403 -21.63 2.36 20.59
CA TRP A 403 -20.99 3.26 21.55
C TRP A 403 -21.79 3.31 22.85
N LYS A 404 -21.08 3.35 23.98
CA LYS A 404 -21.65 3.53 25.32
C LYS A 404 -20.98 4.69 26.02
N GLU A 405 -21.68 5.27 26.99
CA GLU A 405 -21.14 6.36 27.81
C GLU A 405 -19.81 5.94 28.46
N GLY A 406 -18.77 6.74 28.24
CA GLY A 406 -17.41 6.47 28.69
C GLY A 406 -16.51 5.74 27.67
N ASP A 407 -17.04 5.27 26.54
CA ASP A 407 -16.24 4.74 25.44
C ASP A 407 -15.44 5.86 24.76
N GLY A 408 -14.16 5.59 24.48
CA GLY A 408 -13.26 6.48 23.76
C GLY A 408 -13.45 6.47 22.24
N PHE A 409 -12.46 7.05 21.55
CA PHE A 409 -12.39 7.11 20.09
C PHE A 409 -12.19 5.75 19.42
#